data_AF-A0A2H6AK70-F1
#
_entry.id   AF-A0A2H6AK70-F1
#
_cell.length_a   1.000
_cell.length_b   1.000
_cell.length_c   1.000
_cell.angle_alpha   90.00
_cell.angle_beta   90.00
_cell.angle_gamma   90.00
#
_symmetry.space_group_name_H-M   'P 1'
#
loop_
_entity.id
_entity.type
_entity.pdbx_description
1 polymer ?
#
loop_
_entity_poly.entity_id
_entity_poly.type
_entity_poly.pdbx_seq_one_letter_code
_entity_poly.pdbx_strand_id
1 'polypeptide(L)'
;MGKRKKILAASAWVLVFFITTLIAFAQYRVDSKTYRGWNHVKSMVIFDENHPLYNPFGGIHHVYANKEALDTVKQGEGRVFPDGSVLAFVLYEHVEDNGAYLEGKKKIEAFMVKDSKKYKDTAGWGFYAYGADGKSIVSDMKNECFNCHAQVKSKDYVFSQWTQ
;
A
#
# COMPACT_ATOMS: atom_id res chain seq x y z
N MET A 1 69.35 -15.09 42.92
CA MET A 1 68.74 -15.78 41.75
C MET A 1 67.28 -16.06 42.04
N GLY A 2 66.25 -15.75 41.24
CA GLY A 2 66.08 -14.98 40.01
C GLY A 2 64.65 -14.42 39.97
N LYS A 3 64.48 -13.19 39.46
CA LYS A 3 63.19 -12.48 39.41
C LYS A 3 62.27 -13.11 38.35
N ARG A 4 61.10 -13.63 38.76
CA ARG A 4 60.03 -14.04 37.83
C ARG A 4 59.33 -12.79 37.28
N LYS A 5 59.44 -12.54 35.98
CA LYS A 5 58.62 -11.56 35.24
C LYS A 5 57.20 -12.12 35.12
N LYS A 6 56.21 -11.41 35.66
CA LYS A 6 54.79 -11.67 35.37
C LYS A 6 54.45 -11.02 34.04
N ILE A 7 54.09 -11.83 33.05
CA ILE A 7 53.64 -11.40 31.73
C ILE A 7 52.17 -10.97 31.87
N LEU A 8 51.88 -9.75 31.41
CA LEU A 8 50.55 -9.16 31.30
C LEU A 8 49.72 -9.96 30.28
N ALA A 9 48.53 -10.40 30.66
CA ALA A 9 47.49 -10.81 29.72
C ALA A 9 46.33 -9.82 29.87
N ALA A 10 46.32 -8.78 29.02
CA ALA A 10 45.16 -7.92 28.86
C ALA A 10 44.16 -8.66 27.96
N SER A 11 43.09 -9.16 28.56
CA SER A 11 41.95 -9.75 27.87
C SER A 11 41.21 -8.68 27.10
N ALA A 12 41.42 -8.62 25.78
CA ALA A 12 40.66 -7.78 24.88
C ALA A 12 39.25 -8.36 24.72
N TRP A 13 38.27 -7.72 25.36
CA TRP A 13 36.85 -7.98 25.10
C TRP A 13 36.48 -7.38 23.74
N VAL A 14 36.39 -8.20 22.71
CA VAL A 14 35.85 -7.79 21.41
C VAL A 14 34.33 -7.75 21.54
N LEU A 15 33.80 -6.55 21.80
CA LEU A 15 32.37 -6.25 21.72
C LEU A 15 31.96 -6.24 20.23
N VAL A 16 31.40 -7.35 19.76
CA VAL A 16 30.73 -7.43 18.46
C VAL A 16 29.39 -6.72 18.57
N PHE A 17 29.34 -5.45 18.16
CA PHE A 17 28.08 -4.74 17.96
C PHE A 17 27.41 -5.29 16.71
N PHE A 18 26.41 -6.16 16.89
CA PHE A 18 25.44 -6.45 15.84
C PHE A 18 24.60 -5.20 15.60
N ILE A 19 24.98 -4.39 14.61
CA ILE A 19 24.12 -3.32 14.09
C ILE A 19 23.01 -4.03 13.31
N THR A 20 21.88 -4.28 13.95
CA THR A 20 20.65 -4.64 13.26
C THR A 20 20.16 -3.39 12.54
N THR A 21 20.44 -3.29 11.24
CA THR A 21 19.80 -2.30 10.38
C THR A 21 18.31 -2.64 10.29
N LEU A 22 17.52 -2.03 11.16
CA LEU A 22 16.08 -1.94 10.99
C LEU A 22 15.83 -1.18 9.69
N ILE A 23 15.57 -1.92 8.61
CA ILE A 23 15.05 -1.35 7.37
C ILE A 23 13.63 -0.89 7.69
N ALA A 24 13.50 0.37 8.08
CA ALA A 24 12.20 1.02 8.19
C ALA A 24 11.65 1.16 6.76
N PHE A 25 10.71 0.29 6.37
CA PHE A 25 9.96 0.50 5.15
C PHE A 25 9.26 1.86 5.26
N ALA A 26 9.60 2.77 4.34
CA ALA A 26 9.06 4.11 4.34
C ALA A 26 7.54 4.05 4.16
N GLN A 27 6.81 4.25 5.26
CA GLN A 27 5.34 4.29 5.28
C GLN A 27 4.86 5.52 4.48
N TYR A 28 3.85 5.33 3.64
CA TYR A 28 3.18 6.41 2.93
C TYR A 28 1.70 6.40 3.28
N ARG A 29 1.22 7.55 3.77
CA ARG A 29 -0.19 7.73 4.12
C ARG A 29 -0.62 9.15 3.85
N VAL A 30 -1.85 9.31 3.36
CA VAL A 30 -2.50 10.61 3.19
C VAL A 30 -3.66 10.70 4.18
N ASP A 31 -3.84 11.85 4.82
CA ASP A 31 -4.95 12.05 5.75
C ASP A 31 -6.30 11.88 5.03
N SER A 32 -7.27 11.32 5.77
CA SER A 32 -8.59 11.04 5.22
C SER A 32 -9.35 12.26 4.74
N LYS A 33 -9.16 13.43 5.36
CA LYS A 33 -9.78 14.68 4.90
C LYS A 33 -9.21 15.10 3.55
N THR A 34 -7.92 14.85 3.32
CA THR A 34 -7.24 15.20 2.08
C THR A 34 -7.71 14.32 0.93
N TYR A 35 -7.62 12.99 1.05
CA TYR A 35 -7.99 12.12 -0.08
C TYR A 35 -9.51 12.08 -0.33
N ARG A 36 -10.35 12.34 0.69
CA ARG A 36 -11.80 12.50 0.48
C ARG A 36 -12.15 13.77 -0.30
N GLY A 37 -11.26 14.75 -0.34
CA GLY A 37 -11.38 15.94 -1.19
C GLY A 37 -10.86 15.73 -2.63
N TRP A 38 -10.30 14.56 -2.94
CA TRP A 38 -9.89 14.21 -4.30
C TRP A 38 -11.08 13.76 -5.15
N ASN A 39 -10.81 13.51 -6.43
CA ASN A 39 -11.84 13.07 -7.36
C ASN A 39 -12.21 11.61 -7.04
N HIS A 40 -13.48 11.37 -6.74
CA HIS A 40 -14.01 10.02 -6.60
C HIS A 40 -14.12 9.37 -7.99
N VAL A 41 -13.33 8.32 -8.21
CA VAL A 41 -13.20 7.64 -9.52
C VAL A 41 -14.33 6.64 -9.72
N LYS A 42 -14.53 5.76 -8.73
CA LYS A 42 -15.54 4.71 -8.76
C LYS A 42 -15.79 4.15 -7.37
N SER A 43 -16.93 3.48 -7.25
CA SER A 43 -17.22 2.55 -6.16
C SER A 43 -17.37 1.13 -6.69
N MET A 44 -17.26 0.15 -5.81
CA MET A 44 -17.76 -1.21 -6.08
C MET A 44 -18.06 -1.90 -4.75
N VAL A 45 -19.02 -2.81 -4.78
CA VAL A 45 -19.44 -3.60 -3.63
C VAL A 45 -19.14 -5.06 -3.92
N ILE A 46 -18.45 -5.72 -2.99
CA ILE A 46 -18.28 -7.17 -2.98
C ILE A 46 -19.09 -7.69 -1.79
N PHE A 47 -20.32 -8.13 -2.03
CA PHE A 47 -21.22 -8.62 -0.98
C PHE A 47 -21.33 -10.15 -0.95
N ASP A 48 -21.14 -10.82 -2.09
CA ASP A 48 -21.18 -12.29 -2.17
C ASP A 48 -19.89 -12.90 -1.62
N GLU A 49 -20.00 -13.76 -0.62
CA GLU A 49 -18.86 -14.45 0.00
C GLU A 49 -18.16 -15.42 -0.95
N ASN A 50 -18.84 -15.85 -2.01
CA ASN A 50 -18.25 -16.69 -3.06
C ASN A 50 -17.32 -15.91 -4.00
N HIS A 51 -17.33 -14.57 -3.93
CA HIS A 51 -16.44 -13.77 -4.76
C HIS A 51 -14.97 -14.03 -4.36
N PRO A 52 -14.04 -14.29 -5.31
CA PRO A 52 -12.66 -14.66 -4.98
C PRO A 52 -11.88 -13.63 -4.15
N LEU A 53 -12.30 -12.36 -4.21
CA LEU A 53 -11.70 -11.26 -3.44
C LEU A 53 -12.45 -10.95 -2.13
N TYR A 54 -13.50 -11.68 -1.76
CA TYR A 54 -14.31 -11.37 -0.58
C TYR A 54 -13.46 -11.33 0.70
N ASN A 55 -12.50 -12.23 0.85
CA ASN A 55 -11.47 -12.10 1.86
C ASN A 55 -10.16 -11.59 1.21
N PRO A 56 -9.69 -10.35 1.50
CA PRO A 56 -10.17 -9.43 2.54
C PRO A 56 -11.14 -8.32 2.06
N PHE A 57 -11.47 -8.24 0.76
CA PHE A 57 -12.09 -7.05 0.15
C PHE A 57 -13.63 -7.00 0.12
N GLY A 58 -14.31 -7.90 0.81
CA GLY A 58 -15.76 -7.89 0.99
C GLY A 58 -16.22 -6.61 1.69
N GLY A 59 -17.22 -5.93 1.14
CA GLY A 59 -17.62 -4.59 1.58
C GLY A 59 -17.83 -3.59 0.45
N ILE A 60 -18.05 -2.33 0.84
CA ILE A 60 -18.18 -1.18 -0.05
C ILE A 60 -16.81 -0.53 -0.14
N HIS A 61 -16.27 -0.35 -1.35
CA HIS A 61 -15.03 0.38 -1.52
C HIS A 61 -15.14 1.54 -2.49
N HIS A 62 -14.39 2.59 -2.17
CA HIS A 62 -14.26 3.82 -2.92
C HIS A 62 -12.83 3.98 -3.38
N VAL A 63 -12.67 4.44 -4.62
CA VAL A 63 -11.36 4.81 -5.17
C VAL A 63 -11.35 6.30 -5.47
N TYR A 64 -10.33 6.98 -4.96
CA TYR A 64 -10.09 8.40 -5.19
C TYR A 64 -8.76 8.59 -5.94
N ALA A 65 -8.69 9.60 -6.80
CA ALA A 65 -7.49 9.96 -7.56
C ALA A 65 -7.14 11.43 -7.33
N ASN A 66 -5.87 11.69 -6.98
CA ASN A 66 -5.37 13.06 -6.89
C ASN A 66 -5.40 13.76 -8.26
N LYS A 67 -5.06 15.05 -8.26
CA LYS A 67 -5.09 15.90 -9.46
C LYS A 67 -4.19 15.33 -10.56
N GLU A 68 -3.01 14.85 -10.19
CA GLU A 68 -1.99 14.27 -11.08
C GLU A 68 -2.48 13.00 -11.78
N ALA A 69 -3.27 12.18 -11.08
CA ALA A 69 -3.81 10.94 -11.60
C ALA A 69 -5.11 11.13 -12.42
N LEU A 70 -5.80 12.26 -12.29
CA LEU A 70 -7.18 12.43 -12.77
C LEU A 70 -7.32 12.25 -14.28
N ASP A 71 -6.51 12.95 -15.07
CA ASP A 71 -6.66 12.90 -16.52
C ASP A 71 -6.26 11.52 -17.06
N THR A 72 -5.33 10.85 -16.39
CA THR A 72 -4.91 9.49 -16.75
C THR A 72 -5.96 8.45 -16.37
N VAL A 73 -6.60 8.54 -15.20
CA VAL A 73 -7.60 7.54 -14.79
C VAL A 73 -8.87 7.58 -15.65
N LYS A 74 -9.11 8.71 -16.33
CA LYS A 74 -10.15 8.88 -17.36
C LYS A 74 -9.79 8.20 -18.68
N GLN A 75 -8.50 7.98 -18.93
CA GLN A 75 -8.04 7.20 -20.07
C GLN A 75 -8.29 5.71 -19.82
N GLY A 76 -8.54 4.96 -20.88
CA GLY A 76 -8.74 3.51 -20.85
C GLY A 76 -7.42 2.76 -21.02
N GLU A 77 -7.40 1.82 -21.96
CA GLU A 77 -6.20 1.06 -22.33
C GLU A 77 -5.08 1.97 -22.85
N GLY A 78 -3.83 1.59 -22.58
CA GLY A 78 -2.62 2.28 -23.06
C GLY A 78 -2.22 3.51 -22.24
N ARG A 79 -2.97 3.86 -21.19
CA ARG A 79 -2.65 4.99 -20.30
C ARG A 79 -1.36 4.75 -19.52
N VAL A 80 -0.68 5.84 -19.14
CA VAL A 80 0.51 5.83 -18.27
C VAL A 80 0.39 6.96 -17.26
N PHE A 81 0.43 6.63 -15.98
CA PHE A 81 0.31 7.63 -14.91
C PHE A 81 1.63 8.38 -14.74
N PRO A 82 1.59 9.73 -14.64
CA PRO A 82 2.77 10.51 -14.33
C PRO A 82 3.24 10.25 -12.89
N ASP A 83 4.55 10.39 -12.66
CA ASP A 83 5.12 10.41 -11.31
C ASP A 83 4.41 11.48 -10.46
N GLY A 84 4.14 11.16 -9.19
CA GLY A 84 3.31 11.97 -8.30
C GLY A 84 1.82 11.61 -8.35
N SER A 85 1.38 10.73 -9.25
CA SER A 85 0.03 10.17 -9.21
C SER A 85 -0.21 9.36 -7.93
N VAL A 86 -1.36 9.59 -7.31
CA VAL A 86 -1.78 8.84 -6.11
C VAL A 86 -3.22 8.41 -6.26
N LEU A 87 -3.47 7.14 -6.01
CA LEU A 87 -4.81 6.59 -5.84
C LEU A 87 -5.00 6.15 -4.38
N ALA A 88 -6.11 6.54 -3.78
CA ALA A 88 -6.54 6.05 -2.48
C ALA A 88 -7.68 5.05 -2.68
N PHE A 89 -7.57 3.88 -2.06
CA PHE A 89 -8.61 2.87 -1.97
C PHE A 89 -9.06 2.79 -0.51
N VAL A 90 -10.36 2.90 -0.25
CA VAL A 90 -10.89 2.75 1.10
C VAL A 90 -12.03 1.75 1.07
N LEU A 91 -11.98 0.78 1.98
CA LEU A 91 -12.96 -0.28 2.12
C LEU A 91 -13.68 -0.16 3.45
N TYR A 92 -15.00 -0.25 3.39
CA TYR A 92 -15.91 -0.29 4.52
C TYR A 92 -16.65 -1.62 4.55
N GLU A 93 -17.14 -2.01 5.72
CA GLU A 93 -18.19 -3.01 5.81
C GLU A 93 -19.42 -2.58 4.98
N HIS A 94 -20.16 -3.55 4.45
CA HIS A 94 -21.49 -3.31 3.90
C HIS A 94 -22.50 -3.73 4.98
N VAL A 95 -23.32 -2.81 5.44
CA VAL A 95 -24.33 -3.06 6.49
C VAL A 95 -25.70 -2.95 5.83
N GLU A 96 -26.51 -4.01 5.92
CA GLU A 96 -27.89 -3.97 5.44
C GLU A 96 -28.73 -3.10 6.38
N ASP A 97 -29.47 -2.16 5.80
CA ASP A 97 -30.45 -1.33 6.49
C ASP A 97 -31.62 -1.05 5.54
N ASN A 98 -32.79 -1.58 5.89
CA ASN A 98 -34.06 -1.36 5.21
C ASN A 98 -34.01 -1.60 3.68
N GLY A 99 -33.40 -2.70 3.26
CA GLY A 99 -33.28 -3.10 1.86
C GLY A 99 -32.16 -2.40 1.08
N ALA A 100 -31.31 -1.63 1.75
CA ALA A 100 -30.14 -0.98 1.17
C ALA A 100 -28.85 -1.42 1.89
N TYR A 101 -27.70 -1.22 1.24
CA TYR A 101 -26.39 -1.37 1.89
C TYR A 101 -25.78 0.00 2.18
N LEU A 102 -25.48 0.22 3.46
CA LEU A 102 -24.79 1.41 3.95
C LEU A 102 -23.32 1.08 4.29
N GLU A 103 -22.47 2.11 4.28
CA GLU A 103 -21.10 1.98 4.78
C GLU A 103 -21.11 1.72 6.30
N GLY A 104 -20.45 0.65 6.73
CA GLY A 104 -20.18 0.37 8.14
C GLY A 104 -18.79 0.84 8.57
N LYS A 105 -18.10 0.05 9.39
CA LYS A 105 -16.75 0.41 9.86
C LYS A 105 -15.74 0.33 8.72
N LYS A 106 -14.73 1.21 8.75
CA LYS A 106 -13.58 1.15 7.83
C LYS A 106 -12.76 -0.10 8.12
N LYS A 107 -12.55 -0.94 7.10
CA LYS A 107 -11.75 -2.15 7.15
C LYS A 107 -10.31 -1.92 6.70
N ILE A 108 -10.15 -1.30 5.53
CA ILE A 108 -8.85 -1.11 4.87
C ILE A 108 -8.76 0.30 4.30
N GLU A 109 -7.58 0.90 4.44
CA GLU A 109 -7.19 2.11 3.74
C GLU A 109 -5.88 1.83 3.00
N ALA A 110 -5.85 2.03 1.69
CA ALA A 110 -4.72 1.69 0.86
C ALA A 110 -4.38 2.79 -0.14
N PHE A 111 -3.12 2.85 -0.56
CA PHE A 111 -2.61 3.85 -1.49
C PHE A 111 -1.70 3.20 -2.54
N MET A 112 -1.89 3.61 -3.79
CA MET A 112 -0.92 3.40 -4.86
C MET A 112 -0.24 4.73 -5.17
N VAL A 113 1.09 4.74 -5.21
CA VAL A 113 1.89 5.96 -5.44
C VAL A 113 2.84 5.76 -6.62
N LYS A 114 2.73 6.60 -7.64
CA LYS A 114 3.64 6.57 -8.79
C LYS A 114 4.92 7.33 -8.49
N ASP A 115 6.03 6.61 -8.51
CA ASP A 115 7.39 7.15 -8.53
C ASP A 115 8.29 6.15 -9.25
N SER A 116 8.54 6.41 -10.53
CA SER A 116 9.32 5.57 -11.45
C SER A 116 10.75 5.34 -10.98
N LYS A 117 11.32 6.27 -10.21
CA LYS A 117 12.70 6.17 -9.71
C LYS A 117 12.77 5.37 -8.41
N LYS A 118 11.81 5.55 -7.52
CA LYS A 118 11.77 4.90 -6.21
C LYS A 118 11.31 3.45 -6.30
N TYR A 119 10.29 3.16 -7.09
CA TYR A 119 9.61 1.86 -7.11
C TYR A 119 9.94 1.02 -8.36
N LYS A 120 11.23 0.91 -8.69
CA LYS A 120 11.68 0.24 -9.92
C LYS A 120 11.23 -1.22 -10.01
N ASP A 121 11.24 -1.93 -8.88
CA ASP A 121 10.93 -3.37 -8.82
C ASP A 121 9.44 -3.71 -8.95
N THR A 122 8.59 -2.68 -8.91
CA THR A 122 7.12 -2.75 -9.01
C THR A 122 6.60 -1.81 -10.10
N ALA A 123 7.39 -1.66 -11.18
CA ALA A 123 7.06 -0.87 -12.37
C ALA A 123 6.66 0.60 -12.08
N GLY A 124 7.32 1.21 -11.10
CA GLY A 124 7.12 2.60 -10.70
C GLY A 124 5.98 2.80 -9.71
N TRP A 125 5.39 1.74 -9.15
CA TRP A 125 4.27 1.85 -8.21
C TRP A 125 4.62 1.37 -6.79
N GLY A 126 4.44 2.23 -5.80
CA GLY A 126 4.44 1.86 -4.39
C GLY A 126 3.04 1.46 -3.93
N PHE A 127 2.94 0.42 -3.09
CA PHE A 127 1.67 -0.12 -2.60
C PHE A 127 1.62 -0.12 -1.07
N TYR A 128 0.66 0.61 -0.51
CA TYR A 128 0.52 0.76 0.93
C TYR A 128 -0.88 0.35 1.33
N ALA A 129 -1.03 -0.42 2.41
CA ALA A 129 -2.34 -0.73 2.95
C ALA A 129 -2.28 -0.79 4.47
N TYR A 130 -3.35 -0.32 5.09
CA TYR A 130 -3.53 -0.19 6.52
C TYR A 130 -4.83 -0.86 6.94
N GLY A 131 -4.77 -1.66 8.00
CA GLY A 131 -5.95 -2.25 8.62
C GLY A 131 -6.79 -1.23 9.40
N ALA A 132 -7.91 -1.68 9.96
CA ALA A 132 -8.80 -0.86 10.78
C ALA A 132 -8.10 -0.23 12.01
N ASP A 133 -7.07 -0.90 12.55
CA ASP A 133 -6.25 -0.40 13.64
C ASP A 133 -5.19 0.64 13.20
N GLY A 134 -5.14 0.93 11.90
CA GLY A 134 -4.23 1.88 11.28
C GLY A 134 -2.80 1.36 11.09
N LYS A 135 -2.51 0.10 11.39
CA LYS A 135 -1.18 -0.50 11.16
C LYS A 135 -1.03 -0.97 9.73
N SER A 136 0.22 -0.93 9.24
CA SER A 136 0.55 -1.47 7.93
C SER A 136 0.24 -2.96 7.90
N ILE A 137 -0.44 -3.40 6.85
CA ILE A 137 -0.70 -4.82 6.56
C ILE A 137 0.08 -5.31 5.32
N VAL A 138 0.93 -4.45 4.76
CA VAL A 138 1.84 -4.79 3.67
C VAL A 138 3.24 -5.01 4.22
N SER A 139 3.81 -6.18 3.92
CA SER A 139 5.19 -6.54 4.25
C SER A 139 6.06 -6.73 3.01
N ASP A 140 5.45 -7.08 1.88
CA ASP A 140 6.11 -7.26 0.59
C ASP A 140 5.21 -6.75 -0.55
N MET A 141 5.44 -5.49 -0.95
CA MET A 141 4.66 -4.83 -2.00
C MET A 141 4.66 -5.60 -3.32
N LYS A 142 5.76 -6.31 -3.65
CA LYS A 142 5.88 -6.99 -4.94
C LYS A 142 4.97 -8.21 -4.96
N ASN A 143 5.09 -9.04 -3.94
CA ASN A 143 4.38 -10.32 -3.88
C ASN A 143 2.94 -10.18 -3.43
N GLU A 144 2.62 -9.26 -2.51
CA GLU A 144 1.28 -9.10 -1.94
C GLU A 144 0.38 -8.20 -2.79
N CYS A 145 0.94 -7.28 -3.58
CA CYS A 145 0.16 -6.29 -4.33
C CYS A 145 0.48 -6.28 -5.83
N PHE A 146 1.75 -6.00 -6.19
CA PHE A 146 2.12 -5.75 -7.58
C PHE A 146 1.85 -6.93 -8.51
N ASN A 147 2.12 -8.17 -8.09
CA ASN A 147 1.89 -9.35 -8.92
C ASN A 147 0.41 -9.49 -9.36
N CYS A 148 -0.54 -9.13 -8.51
CA CYS A 148 -1.97 -9.08 -8.87
C CYS A 148 -2.23 -7.92 -9.86
N HIS A 149 -1.70 -6.74 -9.56
CA HIS A 149 -1.83 -5.55 -10.42
C HIS A 149 -1.13 -5.68 -11.79
N ALA A 150 -0.13 -6.57 -11.91
CA ALA A 150 0.56 -6.88 -13.16
C ALA A 150 -0.38 -7.41 -14.25
N GLN A 151 -1.53 -7.97 -13.87
CA GLN A 151 -2.56 -8.45 -14.79
C GLN A 151 -3.15 -7.33 -15.66
N VAL A 152 -3.13 -6.08 -15.19
CA VAL A 152 -3.61 -4.90 -15.92
C VAL A 152 -2.47 -3.97 -16.33
N LYS A 153 -1.33 -4.55 -16.74
CA LYS A 153 -0.18 -3.80 -17.27
C LYS A 153 -0.57 -2.79 -18.36
N SER A 154 -1.50 -3.14 -19.24
CA SER A 154 -1.97 -2.26 -20.32
C SER A 154 -2.67 -0.99 -19.83
N LYS A 155 -3.11 -0.96 -18.57
CA LYS A 155 -3.72 0.19 -17.89
C LYS A 155 -2.78 0.86 -16.88
N ASP A 156 -1.48 0.63 -17.05
CA ASP A 156 -0.40 1.01 -16.13
C ASP A 156 -0.67 0.53 -14.70
N TYR A 157 -1.03 -0.76 -14.58
CA TYR A 157 -1.16 -1.48 -13.30
C TYR A 157 -2.30 -0.99 -12.40
N VAL A 158 -3.17 -0.10 -12.89
CA VAL A 158 -4.34 0.41 -12.16
C VAL A 158 -5.62 -0.19 -12.76
N PHE A 159 -6.41 -0.90 -11.96
CA PHE A 159 -7.69 -1.47 -12.40
C PHE A 159 -8.77 -0.40 -12.64
N SER A 160 -8.82 0.61 -11.77
CA SER A 160 -9.89 1.61 -11.74
C SER A 160 -9.90 2.49 -12.98
N GLN A 161 -11.07 2.67 -13.57
CA GLN A 161 -11.30 3.58 -14.69
C GLN A 161 -12.43 4.51 -14.30
N TRP A 162 -12.33 5.77 -14.72
CA TRP A 162 -13.39 6.74 -14.52
C TRP A 162 -14.68 6.28 -15.22
N THR A 163 -15.81 6.27 -14.50
CA THR A 163 -17.12 6.04 -15.11
C THR A 163 -17.60 7.34 -15.76
N GLN A 164 -17.80 7.32 -17.07
CA GLN A 164 -18.42 8.42 -17.82
C GLN A 164 -19.94 8.31 -17.81
#